data_AF-A0A938S6A3-F1
#
_entry.id   AF-A0A938S6A3-F1
#
_cell.length_a   1.000
_cell.length_b   1.000
_cell.length_c   1.000
_cell.angle_alpha   90.00
_cell.angle_beta   90.00
_cell.angle_gamma   90.00
#
_symmetry.space_group_name_H-M   'P 1'
#
loop_
_entity.id
_entity.type
_entity.pdbx_description
1 polymer ?
#
loop_
_entity_poly.entity_id
_entity_poly.type
_entity_poly.pdbx_seq_one_letter_code
_entity_poly.pdbx_strand_id
1 'polypeptide(L)'
;MKNTRELLLEMYQALLAFFGPQHWWPGETPFEVAVGAILTQNTSWSNVAKAIANLKAAGVLDPIRLHEMELEPLEALIRPAGYFRVKAKRLKNFLRWLCERHGGDLKNLESVRTAQLREELLGISGIGP
;
A
#
# COMPACT_ATOMS: atom_id res chain seq x y z
N MET A 1 -10.57 36.78 -12.01
CA MET A 1 -10.99 35.46 -11.48
C MET A 1 -9.74 34.63 -11.26
N LYS A 2 -9.60 33.99 -10.09
CA LYS A 2 -8.50 33.05 -9.86
C LYS A 2 -8.63 31.86 -10.81
N ASN A 3 -7.52 31.38 -11.36
CA ASN A 3 -7.56 30.13 -12.12
C ASN A 3 -7.64 28.92 -11.17
N THR A 4 -7.98 27.75 -11.70
CA THR A 4 -8.15 26.53 -10.88
C THR A 4 -6.90 26.18 -10.07
N ARG A 5 -5.71 26.41 -10.62
CA ARG A 5 -4.44 26.12 -9.93
C ARG A 5 -4.25 27.01 -8.72
N GLU A 6 -4.47 28.31 -8.86
CA GLU A 6 -4.39 29.28 -7.76
C GLU A 6 -5.37 28.93 -6.64
N LEU A 7 -6.62 28.62 -7.01
CA LEU A 7 -7.63 28.21 -6.04
C LEU A 7 -7.22 26.94 -5.27
N LEU A 8 -6.73 25.91 -5.95
CA LEU A 8 -6.27 24.67 -5.31
C LEU A 8 -5.08 24.90 -4.38
N LEU A 9 -4.13 25.75 -4.77
CA LEU A 9 -2.98 26.09 -3.93
C LEU A 9 -3.39 26.87 -2.68
N GLU A 10 -4.35 27.78 -2.79
CA GLU A 10 -4.89 28.50 -1.63
C GLU A 10 -5.64 27.58 -0.69
N MET A 11 -6.47 26.67 -1.21
CA MET A 11 -7.13 25.64 -0.41
C MET A 11 -6.11 24.76 0.32
N TYR A 12 -5.07 24.30 -0.38
CA TYR A 12 -3.99 23.54 0.22
C TYR A 12 -3.29 24.31 1.34
N GLN A 13 -2.92 25.57 1.10
CA GLN A 13 -2.26 26.44 2.07
C GLN A 13 -3.14 26.67 3.31
N ALA A 14 -4.43 26.95 3.12
CA ALA A 14 -5.37 27.17 4.21
C ALA A 14 -5.55 25.91 5.06
N LEU A 15 -5.70 24.74 4.43
CA LEU A 15 -5.81 23.46 5.13
C LEU A 15 -4.52 23.12 5.87
N LEU A 16 -3.36 23.34 5.24
CA LEU A 16 -2.06 23.10 5.86
C LEU A 16 -1.82 24.05 7.05
N ALA A 17 -2.18 25.33 6.94
CA ALA A 17 -2.03 26.29 8.02
C ALA A 17 -2.93 25.96 9.23
N PHE A 18 -4.14 25.45 8.97
CA PHE A 18 -5.10 25.10 10.03
C PHE A 18 -4.78 23.77 10.70
N PHE A 19 -4.53 22.72 9.91
CA PHE A 19 -4.34 21.37 10.43
C PHE A 19 -2.86 21.05 10.74
N GLY A 20 -1.91 21.70 10.07
CA GLY A 20 -0.50 21.34 10.11
C GLY A 20 -0.20 20.02 9.38
N PRO A 21 1.06 19.55 9.39
CA PRO A 21 1.42 18.24 8.86
C PRO A 21 0.64 17.11 9.54
N GLN A 22 -0.23 16.43 8.79
CA GLN A 22 -1.14 15.44 9.37
C GLN A 22 -0.52 14.07 9.58
N HIS A 23 0.60 13.76 8.92
CA HIS A 23 1.15 12.39 8.88
C HIS A 23 0.05 11.35 8.60
N TRP A 24 -0.84 11.70 7.67
CA TRP A 24 -2.19 11.14 7.54
C TRP A 24 -2.23 9.62 7.28
N TRP A 25 -1.14 9.05 6.75
CA TRP A 25 -0.97 7.61 6.62
C TRP A 25 0.03 7.08 7.66
N PRO A 26 -0.40 6.27 8.63
CA PRO A 26 0.49 5.73 9.64
C PRO A 26 1.15 4.46 9.09
N GLY A 27 2.35 4.62 8.50
CA GLY A 27 3.21 3.52 8.09
C GLY A 27 4.67 3.87 8.38
N GLU A 28 5.44 2.90 8.86
CA GLU A 28 6.85 3.10 9.24
C GLU A 28 7.78 3.00 8.01
N THR A 29 7.35 2.25 6.99
CA THR A 29 8.13 2.00 5.78
C THR A 29 7.28 2.12 4.52
N PRO A 30 7.88 2.44 3.34
CA PRO A 30 7.18 2.42 2.06
C PRO A 30 6.48 1.08 1.78
N PHE A 31 7.06 -0.03 2.25
CA PHE A 31 6.48 -1.36 2.08
C PHE A 31 5.21 -1.55 2.92
N GLU A 32 5.25 -1.14 4.18
CA GLU A 32 4.06 -1.13 5.03
C GLU A 32 2.94 -0.26 4.45
N VAL A 33 3.28 0.89 3.87
CA VAL A 33 2.32 1.76 3.17
C VAL A 33 1.67 1.03 2.00
N ALA A 34 2.46 0.35 1.15
CA ALA A 34 1.96 -0.42 0.02
C ALA A 34 1.03 -1.56 0.47
N VAL A 35 1.43 -2.34 1.48
CA VAL A 35 0.60 -3.39 2.07
C VAL A 35 -0.70 -2.81 2.62
N GLY A 36 -0.62 -1.73 3.39
CA GLY A 36 -1.80 -1.05 3.93
C GLY A 36 -2.77 -0.57 2.84
N ALA A 37 -2.25 -0.03 1.73
CA ALA A 37 -3.07 0.47 0.62
C ALA A 37 -3.84 -0.67 -0.08
N ILE A 38 -3.23 -1.85 -0.20
CA ILE A 38 -3.92 -3.05 -0.71
C ILE A 38 -4.99 -3.50 0.29
N LEU A 39 -4.66 -3.52 1.58
CA LEU A 39 -5.53 -4.03 2.63
C LEU A 39 -6.71 -3.09 2.96
N THR A 40 -6.59 -1.77 2.73
CA THR A 40 -7.63 -0.80 3.10
C THR A 40 -8.87 -0.81 2.21
N GLN A 41 -8.84 -1.49 1.06
CA GLN A 41 -10.00 -1.54 0.16
C GLN A 41 -11.21 -2.20 0.85
N ASN A 42 -12.35 -1.51 0.90
CA ASN A 42 -13.61 -1.97 1.50
C ASN A 42 -13.47 -2.44 2.97
N THR A 43 -12.69 -1.74 3.80
CA THR A 43 -12.58 -2.01 5.24
C THR A 43 -12.18 -0.76 6.03
N SER A 44 -12.29 -0.80 7.36
CA SER A 44 -11.84 0.28 8.24
C SER A 44 -10.33 0.24 8.45
N TRP A 45 -9.71 1.41 8.68
CA TRP A 45 -8.29 1.47 9.03
C TRP A 45 -7.96 0.67 10.29
N SER A 46 -8.86 0.66 11.28
CA SER A 46 -8.68 -0.14 12.51
C SER A 46 -8.50 -1.64 12.26
N ASN A 47 -9.13 -2.17 11.20
CA ASN A 47 -8.98 -3.57 10.79
C ASN A 47 -7.69 -3.80 10.00
N VAL A 48 -7.28 -2.84 9.17
CA VAL A 48 -5.98 -2.87 8.48
C VAL A 48 -4.83 -2.85 9.49
N ALA A 49 -4.88 -1.97 10.48
CA ALA A 49 -3.88 -1.86 11.52
C ALA A 49 -3.70 -3.19 12.29
N LYS A 50 -4.81 -3.89 12.60
CA LYS A 50 -4.76 -5.23 13.20
C LYS A 50 -4.09 -6.25 12.28
N ALA A 51 -4.42 -6.25 10.99
CA ALA A 51 -3.80 -7.15 10.02
C ALA A 51 -2.29 -6.88 9.87
N ILE A 52 -1.87 -5.62 9.78
CA ILE A 52 -0.46 -5.23 9.74
C ILE A 52 0.25 -5.65 11.03
N ALA A 53 -0.37 -5.42 12.20
CA ALA A 53 0.19 -5.84 13.48
C ALA A 53 0.38 -7.37 13.55
N ASN A 54 -0.54 -8.16 13.01
CA ASN A 54 -0.38 -9.62 12.90
C ASN A 54 0.82 -10.00 12.02
N LEU A 55 1.00 -9.36 10.86
CA LEU A 55 2.14 -9.60 9.97
C LEU A 55 3.47 -9.23 10.64
N LYS A 56 3.51 -8.10 11.38
CA LYS A 56 4.67 -7.68 12.17
C LYS A 56 4.98 -8.67 13.30
N ALA A 57 3.96 -9.07 14.06
CA ALA A 57 4.11 -10.01 15.18
C ALA A 57 4.59 -11.40 14.70
N ALA A 58 4.16 -11.84 13.52
CA ALA A 58 4.66 -13.05 12.89
C ALA A 58 6.07 -12.89 12.28
N GLY A 59 6.62 -11.67 12.25
CA GLY A 59 7.94 -11.40 11.68
C GLY A 59 7.99 -11.53 10.15
N VAL A 60 6.84 -11.40 9.49
CA VAL A 60 6.71 -11.69 8.05
C VAL A 60 6.36 -10.47 7.22
N LEU A 61 6.24 -9.27 7.79
CA LEU A 61 6.05 -8.03 7.02
C LEU A 61 7.34 -7.64 6.27
N ASP A 62 7.69 -8.46 5.29
CA ASP A 62 8.85 -8.35 4.41
C ASP A 62 8.45 -8.84 3.00
N PRO A 63 8.89 -8.17 1.92
CA PRO A 63 8.50 -8.53 0.56
C PRO A 63 8.79 -9.99 0.20
N ILE A 64 9.98 -10.49 0.52
CA ILE A 64 10.44 -11.83 0.14
C ILE A 64 9.69 -12.86 1.00
N ARG A 65 9.62 -12.65 2.32
CA ARG A 65 8.92 -13.57 3.22
C ARG A 65 7.44 -13.71 2.89
N LEU A 66 6.73 -12.61 2.59
CA LEU A 66 5.33 -12.69 2.17
C LEU A 66 5.18 -13.31 0.77
N HIS A 67 6.15 -13.10 -0.11
CA HIS A 67 6.14 -13.71 -1.43
C HIS A 67 6.31 -15.22 -1.36
N GLU A 68 7.15 -15.73 -0.46
CA GLU A 68 7.39 -17.17 -0.24
C GLU A 68 6.32 -17.83 0.64
N MET A 69 5.62 -17.06 1.47
CA MET A 69 4.58 -17.59 2.36
C MET A 69 3.40 -18.22 1.59
N GLU A 70 2.95 -19.37 2.07
CA GLU A 70 1.73 -20.03 1.59
C GLU A 70 0.48 -19.16 1.76
N LEU A 71 -0.53 -19.40 0.93
CA LEU A 71 -1.70 -18.52 0.87
C LEU A 71 -2.54 -18.60 2.15
N GLU A 72 -2.75 -19.78 2.71
CA GLU A 72 -3.61 -20.01 3.88
C GLU A 72 -3.11 -19.30 5.16
N PRO A 73 -1.81 -19.38 5.53
CA PRO A 73 -1.28 -18.58 6.64
C PRO A 73 -1.43 -17.08 6.42
N LEU A 74 -1.19 -16.59 5.21
CA LEU A 74 -1.35 -15.18 4.87
C LEU A 74 -2.81 -14.74 5.06
N GLU A 75 -3.76 -15.52 4.53
CA GLU A 75 -5.19 -15.28 4.69
C GLU A 75 -5.61 -15.18 6.16
N ALA A 76 -5.06 -16.03 7.03
CA ALA A 76 -5.31 -16.01 8.46
C ALA A 76 -4.79 -14.73 9.12
N LEU A 77 -3.56 -14.30 8.80
CA LEU A 77 -2.94 -13.11 9.37
C LEU A 77 -3.69 -11.83 8.99
N ILE A 78 -4.17 -11.74 7.74
CA ILE A 78 -4.88 -10.56 7.23
C ILE A 78 -6.40 -10.64 7.37
N ARG A 79 -6.92 -11.69 8.01
CA ARG A 79 -8.37 -11.91 8.20
C ARG A 79 -9.14 -10.70 8.75
N PRO A 80 -8.60 -9.91 9.72
CA PRO A 80 -9.28 -8.72 10.23
C PRO A 80 -9.64 -7.70 9.15
N ALA A 81 -8.85 -7.61 8.07
CA ALA A 81 -9.07 -6.65 6.99
C ALA A 81 -10.33 -6.94 6.15
N GLY A 82 -11.01 -8.08 6.31
CA GLY A 82 -12.20 -8.42 5.53
C GLY A 82 -11.88 -8.69 4.04
N TYR A 83 -12.75 -9.44 3.34
CA TYR A 83 -12.47 -9.95 1.98
C TYR A 83 -11.06 -10.57 1.84
N PHE A 84 -10.57 -11.18 2.93
CA PHE A 84 -9.16 -11.52 3.11
C PHE A 84 -8.62 -12.46 2.03
N ARG A 85 -9.44 -13.38 1.51
CA ARG A 85 -9.04 -14.26 0.39
C ARG A 85 -8.70 -13.51 -0.87
N VAL A 86 -9.53 -12.51 -1.22
CA VAL A 86 -9.28 -11.65 -2.38
C VAL A 86 -8.05 -10.80 -2.12
N LYS A 87 -7.94 -10.21 -0.92
CA LYS A 87 -6.79 -9.37 -0.56
C LYS A 87 -5.48 -10.15 -0.52
N ALA A 88 -5.47 -11.39 -0.03
CA ALA A 88 -4.29 -12.26 -0.03
C ALA A 88 -3.80 -12.51 -1.45
N LYS A 89 -4.72 -12.85 -2.38
CA LYS A 89 -4.39 -13.02 -3.80
C LYS A 89 -3.82 -11.75 -4.43
N ARG A 90 -4.42 -10.58 -4.14
CA ARG A 90 -3.94 -9.29 -4.65
C ARG A 90 -2.56 -8.92 -4.11
N LEU A 91 -2.35 -9.15 -2.82
CA LEU A 91 -1.06 -8.96 -2.18
C LEU A 91 -0.01 -9.89 -2.79
N LYS A 92 -0.31 -11.17 -3.01
CA LYS A 92 0.59 -12.11 -3.70
C LYS A 92 0.90 -11.68 -5.13
N ASN A 93 -0.07 -11.14 -5.87
CA ASN A 93 0.18 -10.60 -7.21
C ASN A 93 1.14 -9.40 -7.18
N PHE A 94 0.95 -8.46 -6.24
CA PHE A 94 1.85 -7.33 -6.04
C PHE A 94 3.27 -7.79 -5.65
N LEU A 95 3.37 -8.72 -4.70
CA LEU A 95 4.65 -9.26 -4.24
C LEU A 95 5.38 -10.01 -5.34
N ARG A 96 4.66 -10.79 -6.16
CA ARG A 96 5.25 -11.45 -7.34
C ARG A 96 5.86 -10.43 -8.30
N TRP A 97 5.13 -9.37 -8.65
CA TRP A 97 5.66 -8.30 -9.49
C TRP A 97 6.91 -7.65 -8.87
N LEU A 98 6.87 -7.34 -7.57
CA LEU A 98 7.97 -6.68 -6.87
C LEU A 98 9.21 -7.58 -6.80
N CYS A 99 9.05 -8.87 -6.49
CA CYS A 99 10.12 -9.85 -6.43
C CYS A 99 10.72 -10.15 -7.82
N GLU A 100 9.88 -10.41 -8.81
CA GLU A 100 10.33 -10.81 -10.15
C GLU A 100 10.94 -9.65 -10.94
N ARG A 101 10.41 -8.43 -10.82
CA ARG A 101 10.86 -7.27 -11.63
C ARG A 101 11.82 -6.35 -10.92
N HIS A 102 11.74 -6.29 -9.60
CA HIS A 102 12.42 -5.29 -8.78
C HIS A 102 13.16 -5.91 -7.59
N GLY A 103 13.40 -7.23 -7.61
CA GLY A 103 14.24 -7.93 -6.64
C GLY A 103 13.70 -7.93 -5.20
N GLY A 104 12.43 -7.60 -5.00
CA GLY A 104 11.82 -7.56 -3.67
C GLY A 104 12.15 -6.29 -2.88
N ASP A 105 12.72 -5.25 -3.49
CA ASP A 105 13.04 -3.98 -2.81
C ASP A 105 12.35 -2.80 -3.48
N LEU A 106 11.54 -2.06 -2.71
CA LEU A 106 10.86 -0.86 -3.19
C LEU A 106 11.82 0.27 -3.58
N LYS A 107 13.04 0.28 -3.04
CA LYS A 107 14.07 1.28 -3.44
C LYS A 107 14.42 1.19 -4.91
N ASN A 108 14.31 0.00 -5.51
CA ASN A 108 14.57 -0.19 -6.93
C ASN A 108 13.57 0.57 -7.81
N LEU A 109 12.38 0.90 -7.28
CA LEU A 109 11.38 1.70 -7.97
C LEU A 109 11.77 3.17 -8.11
N GLU A 110 12.66 3.71 -7.27
CA GLU A 110 13.06 5.12 -7.30
C GLU A 110 13.73 5.52 -8.64
N SER A 111 14.32 4.54 -9.32
CA SER A 111 14.96 4.74 -10.63
C SER A 111 13.99 4.64 -11.82
N VAL A 112 12.74 4.22 -11.59
CA VAL A 112 11.74 4.02 -12.64
C VAL A 112 10.88 5.27 -12.79
N ARG A 113 10.65 5.70 -14.03
CA ARG A 113 9.80 6.87 -14.30
C ARG A 113 8.38 6.64 -13.77
N THR A 114 7.80 7.63 -13.10
CA THR A 114 6.47 7.52 -12.47
C THR A 114 5.36 7.07 -13.43
N ALA A 115 5.40 7.53 -14.69
CA ALA A 115 4.42 7.11 -15.70
C ALA A 115 4.50 5.61 -16.01
N GLN A 116 5.73 5.08 -16.10
CA GLN A 116 5.97 3.65 -16.30
C GLN A 116 5.59 2.84 -15.07
N LEU A 117 5.96 3.29 -13.86
CA LEU A 117 5.53 2.65 -12.61
C LEU A 117 4.01 2.55 -12.51
N ARG A 118 3.29 3.61 -12.88
CA ARG A 118 1.83 3.62 -12.89
C ARG A 118 1.28 2.57 -13.85
N GLU A 119 1.80 2.50 -15.07
CA GLU A 119 1.41 1.50 -16.06
C GLU A 119 1.65 0.07 -15.55
N GLU A 120 2.84 -0.18 -14.99
CA GLU A 120 3.20 -1.48 -14.42
C GLU A 120 2.26 -1.87 -13.26
N LEU A 121 2.03 -0.97 -12.30
CA LEU A 121 1.15 -1.21 -11.16
C LEU A 121 -0.29 -1.48 -11.59
N LEU A 122 -0.80 -0.73 -12.57
CA LEU A 122 -2.14 -0.94 -13.14
C LEU A 122 -2.26 -2.26 -13.91
N GLY A 123 -1.16 -2.80 -14.40
CA GLY A 123 -1.11 -4.14 -14.99
C GLY A 123 -1.24 -5.28 -13.97
N ILE A 124 -1.08 -5.00 -12.67
CA ILE A 124 -1.19 -6.01 -11.61
C ILE A 124 -2.67 -6.26 -11.31
N SER A 125 -3.12 -7.49 -11.57
CA SER A 125 -4.50 -7.90 -11.23
C SER A 125 -4.82 -7.65 -9.75
N GLY A 126 -5.74 -6.70 -9.52
CA GLY A 126 -6.18 -6.29 -8.18
C GLY A 126 -5.69 -4.93 -7.69
N ILE A 127 -4.82 -4.25 -8.45
CA ILE A 127 -4.38 -2.88 -8.20
C ILE A 127 -5.18 -1.93 -9.12
N GLY A 128 -5.71 -0.86 -8.54
CA GLY A 128 -6.57 0.11 -9.22
C GLY A 128 -5.91 1.48 -9.42
N PRO A 129 -6.59 2.41 -10.12
CA PRO A 129 -6.07 3.73 -10.50
C PRO A 129 -5.90 4.75 -9.38
#